data_AF-A0A542YUS0-F1
#
_entry.id   AF-A0A542YUS0-F1
#
_cell.length_a   1.000
_cell.length_b   1.000
_cell.length_c   1.000
_cell.angle_alpha   90.00
_cell.angle_beta   90.00
_cell.angle_gamma   90.00
#
_symmetry.space_group_name_H-M   'P 1'
#
loop_
_entity.id
_entity.type
_entity.pdbx_description
1 polymer ?
#
loop_
_entity_poly.entity_id
_entity_poly.type
_entity_poly.pdbx_seq_one_letter_code
_entity_poly.pdbx_strand_id
1 'polypeptide(L)'
;MQVGLAARAGRRRDGQSQRELAETLGWSKSKVGRLEHDPSGLRFGDVVEAVARAGFRLVVVAEGGTAQEPPWEETDLVATDRSGRRFPAHLSVVASPMGPFWWWEQEFVRLARPLGPQPGGRPRAAWRARTGRICGRMSRTQEWLRRPG
;
A
#
# COMPACT_ATOMS: atom_id res chain seq x y z
N MET A 1 -1.85 -9.74 2.42
CA MET A 1 -2.22 -10.56 3.58
C MET A 1 -2.98 -9.69 4.57
N GLN A 2 -4.11 -10.18 5.11
CA GLN A 2 -5.12 -9.38 5.82
C GLN A 2 -4.56 -8.65 7.07
N VAL A 3 -3.73 -9.32 7.89
CA VAL A 3 -3.11 -8.70 9.09
C VAL A 3 -2.25 -7.47 8.74
N GLY A 4 -1.40 -7.59 7.71
CA GLY A 4 -0.55 -6.48 7.29
C GLY A 4 -1.36 -5.31 6.73
N LEU A 5 -2.49 -5.60 6.07
CA LEU A 5 -3.43 -4.58 5.60
C LEU A 5 -4.12 -3.87 6.78
N ALA A 6 -4.56 -4.61 7.79
CA ALA A 6 -5.13 -4.05 9.02
C ALA A 6 -4.16 -3.07 9.70
N ALA A 7 -2.92 -3.49 9.94
CA ALA A 7 -1.89 -2.64 10.56
C ALA A 7 -1.63 -1.36 9.76
N ARG A 8 -1.57 -1.46 8.43
CA ARG A 8 -1.38 -0.31 7.54
C ARG A 8 -2.59 0.61 7.49
N ALA A 9 -3.81 0.07 7.53
CA ALA A 9 -5.03 0.85 7.59
C ALA A 9 -5.10 1.68 8.88
N GLY A 10 -4.76 1.09 10.04
CA GLY A 10 -4.65 1.82 11.30
C GLY A 10 -3.63 2.95 11.23
N ARG A 11 -2.41 2.66 10.77
CA ARG A 11 -1.37 3.68 10.58
C ARG A 11 -1.78 4.80 9.62
N ARG A 12 -2.56 4.50 8.58
CA ARG A 12 -3.06 5.51 7.63
C ARG A 12 -4.00 6.48 8.32
N ARG A 13 -4.99 5.93 9.02
CA ARG A 13 -5.98 6.69 9.79
C ARG A 13 -5.28 7.60 10.80
N ASP A 14 -4.24 7.09 11.45
CA ASP A 14 -3.54 7.77 12.54
C ASP A 14 -2.33 8.61 12.06
N GLY A 15 -2.03 8.63 10.75
CA GLY A 15 -0.91 9.38 10.18
C GLY A 15 0.49 8.87 10.58
N GLN A 16 0.61 7.65 11.09
CA GLN A 16 1.83 7.15 11.73
C GLN A 16 2.84 6.54 10.75
N SER A 17 4.11 6.87 10.90
CA SER A 17 5.27 6.14 10.37
C SER A 17 5.43 4.77 11.05
N GLN A 18 6.31 3.90 10.51
CA GLN A 18 6.60 2.60 11.16
C GLN A 18 7.31 2.78 12.50
N ARG A 19 8.06 3.87 12.65
CA ARG A 19 8.79 4.17 13.89
C ARG A 19 7.81 4.57 14.99
N GLU A 20 6.86 5.46 14.68
CA GLU A 20 5.83 5.89 15.64
C GLU A 20 4.92 4.72 16.06
N LEU A 21 4.51 3.84 15.13
CA LEU A 21 3.78 2.64 15.52
C LEU A 21 4.63 1.71 16.41
N ALA A 22 5.91 1.55 16.08
CA ALA A 22 6.82 0.72 16.86
C ALA A 22 6.96 1.25 18.30
N GLU A 23 7.16 2.56 18.45
CA GLU A 23 7.19 3.23 19.76
C GLU A 23 5.87 3.03 20.53
N THR A 24 4.74 3.19 19.85
CA THR A 24 3.40 3.02 20.43
C THR A 24 3.15 1.60 20.94
N LEU A 25 3.69 0.59 20.24
CA LEU A 25 3.56 -0.83 20.61
C LEU A 25 4.70 -1.32 21.52
N GLY A 26 5.71 -0.49 21.81
CA GLY A 26 6.94 -0.93 22.49
C GLY A 26 7.73 -1.97 21.69
N TRP A 27 7.65 -1.94 20.36
CA TRP A 27 8.26 -2.90 19.44
C TRP A 27 9.49 -2.30 18.74
N SER A 28 10.29 -3.16 18.11
CA SER A 28 11.29 -2.69 17.15
C SER A 28 10.63 -2.35 15.81
N LYS A 29 11.21 -1.40 15.07
CA LYS A 29 10.78 -1.08 13.70
C LYS A 29 10.75 -2.33 12.79
N SER A 30 11.71 -3.24 12.96
CA SER A 30 11.77 -4.49 12.20
C SER A 30 10.60 -5.43 12.51
N LYS A 31 10.13 -5.47 13.77
CA LYS A 31 8.95 -6.24 14.16
C LYS A 31 7.68 -5.68 13.50
N VAL A 32 7.54 -4.36 13.41
CA VAL A 32 6.46 -3.71 12.63
C VAL A 32 6.59 -4.02 11.13
N GLY A 33 7.79 -3.96 10.57
CA GLY A 33 8.01 -4.34 9.17
C GLY A 33 7.61 -5.79 8.87
N ARG A 34 7.90 -6.71 9.80
CA ARG A 34 7.46 -8.10 9.73
C ARG A 34 5.93 -8.22 9.83
N LEU A 35 5.29 -7.53 10.78
CA LEU A 35 3.83 -7.49 10.90
C LEU A 35 3.14 -7.09 9.58
N GLU A 36 3.67 -6.08 8.89
CA GLU A 36 3.09 -5.54 7.65
C GLU A 36 3.35 -6.41 6.41
N HIS A 37 4.42 -7.20 6.40
CA HIS A 37 4.84 -7.98 5.24
C HIS A 37 4.51 -9.47 5.37
N ASP A 38 4.92 -10.07 6.48
CA ASP A 38 4.77 -11.49 6.79
C ASP A 38 4.83 -11.72 8.31
N PRO A 39 3.67 -11.79 9.00
CA PRO A 39 3.59 -12.01 10.44
C PRO A 39 3.61 -13.48 10.84
N SER A 40 3.87 -14.43 9.92
CA SER A 40 3.88 -15.87 10.23
C SER A 40 4.82 -16.23 11.39
N GLY A 41 5.93 -15.50 11.54
CA GLY A 41 6.88 -15.66 12.64
C GLY A 41 6.61 -14.82 13.90
N LEU A 42 5.48 -14.11 13.99
CA LEU A 42 5.11 -13.34 15.18
C LEU A 42 4.29 -14.18 16.15
N ARG A 43 4.38 -13.85 17.45
CA ARG A 43 3.51 -14.48 18.45
C ARG A 43 2.07 -14.09 18.16
N PHE A 44 1.14 -15.02 18.32
CA PHE A 44 -0.28 -14.76 18.08
C PHE A 44 -0.80 -13.55 18.90
N GLY A 45 -0.37 -13.42 20.16
CA GLY A 45 -0.73 -12.28 21.01
C GLY A 45 -0.27 -10.93 20.44
N ASP A 46 0.92 -10.86 19.84
CA ASP A 46 1.41 -9.64 19.18
C ASP A 46 0.50 -9.26 18.00
N VAL A 47 0.08 -10.26 17.22
CA VAL A 47 -0.82 -10.06 16.07
C VAL A 47 -2.19 -9.57 16.54
N VAL A 48 -2.75 -10.18 17.59
CA VAL A 48 -4.03 -9.77 18.19
C VAL A 48 -3.95 -8.32 18.66
N GLU A 49 -2.91 -7.96 19.42
CA GLU A 49 -2.71 -6.61 19.94
C GLU A 49 -2.64 -5.57 18.82
N ALA A 50 -1.82 -5.83 17.80
CA ALA A 50 -1.65 -4.90 16.69
C ALA A 50 -2.91 -4.73 15.83
N VAL A 51 -3.64 -5.83 15.60
CA VAL A 51 -4.94 -5.81 14.88
C VAL A 51 -5.99 -5.05 15.67
N ALA A 52 -6.07 -5.27 16.99
CA ALA A 52 -6.97 -4.56 17.89
C ALA A 52 -6.69 -3.06 17.91
N ARG A 53 -5.42 -2.66 18.04
CA ARG A 53 -4.97 -1.26 17.92
C ARG A 53 -5.36 -0.61 16.59
N ALA A 54 -5.32 -1.38 15.51
CA ALA A 54 -5.73 -0.90 14.20
C ALA A 54 -7.26 -0.75 14.04
N GLY A 55 -8.06 -1.13 15.05
CA GLY A 55 -9.52 -1.04 15.04
C GLY A 55 -10.21 -2.27 14.46
N PHE A 56 -9.49 -3.40 14.38
CA PHE A 56 -10.00 -4.66 13.86
C PHE A 56 -9.98 -5.75 14.93
N ARG A 57 -10.62 -6.88 14.66
CA ARG A 57 -10.58 -8.06 15.53
C ARG A 57 -10.31 -9.30 14.68
N LEU A 58 -9.57 -10.24 15.25
CA LEU A 58 -9.44 -11.56 14.62
C LEU A 58 -10.69 -12.38 14.90
N VAL A 59 -11.10 -13.18 13.92
CA VAL A 59 -12.24 -14.09 14.02
C VAL A 59 -11.82 -15.47 13.51
N VAL A 60 -12.32 -16.51 14.16
CA VAL A 60 -12.20 -17.88 13.67
C VAL A 60 -13.40 -18.14 12.75
N VAL A 61 -13.13 -18.66 11.56
CA VAL A 61 -14.15 -19.01 10.58
C VAL A 61 -14.05 -20.51 10.33
N ALA A 62 -15.20 -21.17 10.15
CA ALA A 62 -15.22 -22.59 9.80
C ALA A 62 -14.45 -22.85 8.50
N GLU A 63 -13.91 -24.06 8.37
CA GLU A 63 -13.31 -24.50 7.11
C GLU A 63 -14.37 -24.46 6.00
N GLY A 64 -14.08 -23.72 4.91
CA GLY A 64 -15.04 -23.44 3.83
C GLY A 64 -15.99 -22.26 4.07
N GLY A 65 -16.00 -21.70 5.28
CA GLY A 65 -16.71 -20.45 5.57
C GLY A 65 -15.98 -19.23 5.00
N THR A 66 -16.73 -18.17 4.71
CA THR A 66 -16.17 -16.91 4.22
C THR A 66 -16.13 -15.87 5.33
N ALA A 67 -14.96 -15.28 5.54
CA ALA A 67 -14.83 -14.07 6.34
C ALA A 67 -15.25 -12.87 5.49
N GLN A 68 -16.00 -11.93 6.06
CA GLN A 68 -16.17 -10.63 5.44
C GLN A 68 -14.82 -9.90 5.45
N GLU A 69 -14.28 -9.63 4.27
CA GLU A 69 -13.06 -8.83 4.17
C GLU A 69 -13.34 -7.36 4.55
N PRO A 70 -12.48 -6.73 5.36
CA PRO A 70 -12.60 -5.30 5.60
C PRO A 70 -12.44 -4.50 4.30
N PRO A 71 -13.08 -3.32 4.20
CA PRO A 71 -12.98 -2.47 3.01
C PRO A 71 -11.60 -1.81 2.93
N TRP A 72 -10.63 -2.52 2.35
CA TRP A 72 -9.28 -2.01 2.19
C TRP A 72 -9.21 -0.90 1.13
N GLU A 73 -8.45 0.15 1.43
CA GLU A 73 -8.15 1.21 0.46
C GLU A 73 -7.37 0.68 -0.74
N GLU A 74 -7.71 1.17 -1.94
CA GLU A 74 -7.03 0.80 -3.20
C GLU A 74 -5.50 1.02 -3.10
N THR A 75 -5.08 2.07 -2.38
CA THR A 75 -3.66 2.37 -2.13
C THR A 75 -2.91 1.19 -1.48
N ASP A 76 -3.53 0.43 -0.60
CA ASP A 76 -2.87 -0.70 0.04
C ASP A 76 -2.88 -1.98 -0.81
N LEU A 77 -3.88 -2.10 -1.65
CA LEU A 77 -4.10 -3.28 -2.48
C LEU A 77 -3.20 -3.25 -3.73
N VAL A 78 -3.10 -2.11 -4.40
CA VAL A 78 -2.50 -2.03 -5.75
C VAL A 78 -1.43 -0.95 -5.93
N ALA A 79 -1.37 0.07 -5.08
CA ALA A 79 -0.40 1.14 -5.26
C ALA A 79 1.01 0.73 -4.81
N THR A 80 1.94 0.72 -5.76
CA THR A 80 3.35 0.40 -5.52
C THR A 80 4.28 1.41 -6.19
N ASP A 81 5.44 1.64 -5.59
CA ASP A 81 6.52 2.43 -6.15
C ASP A 81 7.18 1.70 -7.35
N ARG A 82 8.14 2.37 -7.99
CA ARG A 82 8.87 1.79 -9.15
C ARG A 82 9.58 0.47 -8.89
N SER A 83 9.91 0.18 -7.63
CA SER A 83 10.58 -1.05 -7.20
C SER A 83 9.60 -2.11 -6.70
N GLY A 84 8.29 -1.91 -6.89
CA GLY A 84 7.25 -2.83 -6.45
C GLY A 84 6.97 -2.78 -4.95
N ARG A 85 7.53 -1.81 -4.21
CA ARG A 85 7.24 -1.65 -2.78
C ARG A 85 5.96 -0.86 -2.60
N ARG A 86 5.16 -1.18 -1.59
CA ARG A 86 4.00 -0.35 -1.23
C ARG A 86 4.45 1.04 -0.79
N PHE A 87 3.62 2.03 -1.05
CA PHE A 87 3.82 3.36 -0.48
C PHE A 87 3.77 3.31 1.06
N PRO A 88 4.52 4.18 1.76
CA PRO A 88 4.38 4.33 3.20
C PRO A 88 2.93 4.67 3.59
N ALA A 89 2.38 3.97 4.58
CA ALA A 89 0.97 4.12 4.95
C ALA A 89 0.59 5.57 5.32
N HIS A 90 1.39 6.29 6.11
CA HIS A 90 1.13 7.68 6.47
C HIS A 90 1.08 8.69 5.31
N LEU A 91 1.48 8.31 4.09
CA LEU A 91 1.42 9.21 2.95
C LEU A 91 0.04 9.12 2.28
N SER A 92 -0.56 10.28 2.03
CA SER A 92 -1.72 10.36 1.13
C SER A 92 -1.27 10.08 -0.30
N VAL A 93 -1.73 8.99 -0.88
CA VAL A 93 -1.41 8.57 -2.25
C VAL A 93 -2.65 8.77 -3.12
N VAL A 94 -2.48 9.43 -4.26
CA VAL A 94 -3.56 9.73 -5.20
C VAL A 94 -3.21 9.24 -6.59
N ALA A 95 -4.21 8.78 -7.34
CA ALA A 95 -4.03 8.45 -8.74
C ALA A 95 -3.71 9.72 -9.52
N SER A 96 -2.69 9.64 -10.35
CA SER A 96 -2.17 10.69 -11.21
C SER A 96 -2.06 10.09 -12.61
N PRO A 97 -3.13 10.16 -13.41
CA PRO A 97 -3.18 9.55 -14.75
C PRO A 97 -2.00 9.98 -15.63
N MET A 98 -1.66 11.26 -15.56
CA MET A 98 -0.56 11.86 -16.31
C MET A 98 0.79 11.81 -15.57
N GLY A 99 0.84 11.48 -14.28
CA GLY A 99 2.02 11.70 -13.45
C GLY A 99 2.37 13.19 -13.25
N PRO A 100 3.17 13.56 -12.23
CA PRO A 100 3.60 14.94 -12.00
C PRO A 100 4.73 15.36 -12.96
N PHE A 101 4.84 16.66 -13.27
CA PHE A 101 5.82 17.18 -14.23
C PHE A 101 7.29 16.82 -13.91
N TRP A 102 7.71 16.94 -12.65
CA TRP A 102 9.06 16.55 -12.23
C TRP A 102 9.39 15.07 -12.50
N TRP A 103 8.37 14.19 -12.55
CA TRP A 103 8.55 12.79 -12.89
C TRP A 103 8.85 12.63 -14.38
N TRP A 104 8.19 13.40 -15.25
CA TRP A 104 8.55 13.48 -16.66
C TRP A 104 9.97 14.02 -16.85
N GLU A 105 10.36 15.09 -16.15
CA GLU A 105 11.75 15.57 -16.21
C GLU A 105 12.75 14.49 -15.79
N GLN A 106 12.46 13.75 -14.73
CA GLN A 106 13.34 12.68 -14.27
C GLN A 106 13.44 11.54 -15.30
N GLU A 107 12.32 11.08 -15.87
CA GLU A 107 12.30 9.95 -16.81
C GLU A 107 12.92 10.33 -18.18
N PHE A 108 12.61 11.52 -18.69
CA PHE A 108 13.01 11.95 -20.03
C PHE A 108 14.36 12.66 -20.06
N VAL A 109 14.60 13.57 -19.11
CA VAL A 109 15.79 14.43 -19.13
C VAL A 109 16.94 13.77 -18.37
N ARG A 110 16.69 13.23 -17.17
CA ARG A 110 17.77 12.71 -16.31
C ARG A 110 18.10 11.25 -16.54
N LEU A 111 17.11 10.40 -16.77
CA LEU A 111 17.29 8.95 -16.91
C LEU A 111 17.30 8.49 -18.37
N ALA A 112 16.94 9.36 -19.32
CA ALA A 112 16.90 9.11 -20.76
C ALA A 112 16.23 7.76 -21.12
N ARG A 113 15.17 7.38 -20.41
CA ARG A 113 14.56 6.06 -20.60
C ARG A 113 13.60 6.10 -21.80
N PRO A 114 13.66 5.13 -22.73
CA PRO A 114 12.65 5.02 -23.75
C PRO A 114 11.30 4.75 -23.09
N LEU A 115 10.27 5.42 -23.59
CA LEU A 115 8.88 5.14 -23.28
C LEU A 115 8.66 3.64 -23.46
N GLY A 116 8.53 2.90 -22.36
CA GLY A 116 8.10 1.50 -22.44
C GLY A 116 6.81 1.40 -23.28
N PRO A 117 6.53 0.25 -23.90
CA PRO A 117 5.52 0.12 -24.95
C PRO A 117 4.22 0.81 -24.53
N GLN A 118 3.83 1.82 -25.31
CA GLN A 118 2.59 2.56 -25.13
C GLN A 118 1.47 1.78 -25.83
N PRO A 119 0.52 1.15 -25.11
CA PRO A 119 -0.73 0.78 -25.72
C PRO A 119 -1.54 2.06 -25.94
N GLY A 120 -2.16 2.18 -27.11
CA GLY A 120 -2.95 3.32 -27.58
C GLY A 120 -3.48 4.27 -26.48
N GLY A 121 -2.86 5.45 -26.40
CA GLY A 121 -3.59 6.69 -26.16
C GLY A 121 -3.73 7.22 -24.73
N ARG A 122 -3.27 6.56 -23.65
CA ARG A 122 -3.23 7.21 -22.32
C ARG A 122 -2.02 6.76 -21.48
N PRO A 123 -1.32 7.67 -20.78
CA PRO A 123 -0.31 7.27 -19.81
C PRO A 123 -0.92 6.34 -18.75
N ARG A 124 -0.20 5.25 -18.44
CA ARG A 124 -0.58 4.32 -17.36
C ARG A 124 -0.73 5.13 -16.10
N ALA A 125 -1.88 5.04 -15.44
CA ALA A 125 -2.13 5.83 -14.24
C ALA A 125 -1.02 5.58 -13.20
N ALA A 126 -0.35 6.66 -12.84
CA ALA A 126 0.71 6.68 -11.85
C ALA A 126 0.10 6.98 -10.48
N TRP A 127 0.73 6.55 -9.40
CA TRP A 127 0.32 6.93 -8.04
C TRP A 127 1.31 7.96 -7.51
N ARG A 128 0.81 9.03 -6.87
CA ARG A 128 1.64 10.09 -6.31
C ARG A 128 1.34 10.28 -4.83
N ALA A 129 2.38 10.28 -3.99
CA ALA A 129 2.25 10.80 -2.64
C ALA A 129 2.04 12.33 -2.68
N ARG A 130 1.06 12.87 -1.96
CA ARG A 130 0.68 14.31 -1.99
C ARG A 130 1.87 15.23 -1.67
N THR A 131 2.81 14.78 -0.84
CA THR A 131 4.08 15.45 -0.49
C THR A 131 5.11 15.53 -1.64
N GLY A 132 4.85 14.86 -2.76
CA GLY A 132 5.44 15.20 -4.06
C GLY A 132 6.79 14.62 -4.43
N ARG A 133 7.34 13.67 -3.65
CA ARG A 133 8.67 13.07 -3.94
C ARG A 133 8.63 11.58 -4.32
N ILE A 134 7.44 10.97 -4.35
CA ILE A 134 7.31 9.53 -4.66
C ILE A 134 6.22 9.35 -5.72
N CYS A 135 6.62 8.76 -6.85
CA CYS A 135 5.76 8.34 -7.95
C CYS A 135 5.88 6.82 -8.13
N GLY A 136 4.78 6.15 -8.47
CA GLY A 136 4.70 4.69 -8.57
C GLY A 136 3.82 4.23 -9.73
N ARG A 137 3.88 2.93 -10.02
CA ARG A 137 3.20 2.31 -11.18
C ARG A 137 1.92 1.58 -10.70
N MET A 138 0.84 1.62 -11.49
CA MET A 138 -0.28 0.70 -11.33
C MET A 138 0.15 -0.75 -11.66
N SER A 139 -0.15 -1.70 -10.77
CA SER A 139 -0.02 -3.12 -11.08
C SER A 139 -0.99 -3.53 -12.20
N ARG A 140 -0.61 -4.55 -12.97
CA ARG A 140 -1.23 -4.96 -14.26
C ARG A 140 -2.69 -5.46 -14.13
N THR A 141 -3.21 -5.61 -12.91
CA THR A 141 -4.42 -6.39 -12.57
C THR A 141 -5.74 -5.61 -12.63
N GLN A 142 -5.74 -4.33 -13.02
CA GLN A 142 -6.93 -3.46 -12.93
C GLN A 142 -7.48 -2.90 -14.25
N GLU A 143 -7.07 -3.42 -15.40
CA GLU A 143 -7.72 -3.05 -16.68
C GLU A 143 -9.22 -3.44 -16.74
N TRP A 144 -9.67 -4.34 -15.84
CA TRP A 144 -11.03 -4.87 -15.82
C TRP A 144 -12.05 -4.10 -14.94
N LEU A 145 -11.63 -3.27 -13.98
CA LEU A 145 -12.54 -2.57 -13.06
C LEU A 145 -13.09 -1.23 -13.60
N ARG A 146 -12.74 -0.85 -14.84
CA ARG A 146 -13.13 0.43 -15.47
C ARG A 146 -13.96 0.27 -16.76
N ARG A 147 -14.62 -0.87 -16.97
CA ARG A 147 -15.65 -0.93 -18.02
C ARG A 147 -16.97 -0.38 -17.45
N PRO A 148 -17.53 0.70 -18.00
CA PRO A 148 -18.94 1.00 -17.74
C PRO A 148 -19.75 -0.17 -18.30
N GLY A 149 -20.72 -0.66 -17.51
CA GLY A 149 -21.79 -1.50 -18.02
C GLY A 149 -22.68 -0.72 -18.98
#